data_AF-A0A2H0C231-F1
#
_entry.id   AF-A0A2H0C231-F1
#
_cell.length_a   1.000
_cell.length_b   1.000
_cell.length_c   1.000
_cell.angle_alpha   90.00
_cell.angle_beta   90.00
_cell.angle_gamma   90.00
#
_symmetry.space_group_name_H-M   'P 1'
#
loop_
_entity.id
_entity.type
_entity.pdbx_description
1 polymer ?
#
loop_
_entity_poly.entity_id
_entity_poly.type
_entity_poly.pdbx_seq_one_letter_code
_entity_poly.pdbx_strand_id
1 'polypeptide(L)'
;TIGTLLSNPSIHTRIGTWITSYNFNGLIDEVRIYNQTKSEAWIKATYETERDHLLAFGSEESNPAPNAPSALGPANYIDGSWGNDNTPTLQFTQSDPDSGDTVKYRIQIDDSSGFGSLVVDYTSALIAQGATSFTVGQATGTGTYTVGSESQTLSDSANYYWRVMSEDNSVAT
;
A
#
# COMPACT_ATOMS: atom_id res chain seq x y z
N THR A 1 25.44 -13.78 46.21
CA THR A 1 25.69 -15.24 46.25
C THR A 1 25.61 -15.77 44.83
N ILE A 2 26.69 -16.31 44.30
CA ILE A 2 26.69 -16.96 42.97
C ILE A 2 26.17 -18.38 43.21
N GLY A 3 24.98 -18.69 42.69
CA GLY A 3 24.42 -20.04 42.75
C GLY A 3 25.07 -20.92 41.69
N THR A 4 25.68 -22.02 42.09
CA THR A 4 26.15 -23.04 41.15
C THR A 4 24.99 -23.99 40.85
N LEU A 5 24.76 -24.28 39.56
CA LEU A 5 23.71 -25.22 39.13
C LEU A 5 24.02 -26.66 39.54
N LEU A 6 25.31 -27.00 39.69
CA LEU A 6 25.81 -28.23 40.32
C LEU A 6 27.15 -27.94 41.02
N SER A 7 27.43 -28.64 42.12
CA SER A 7 28.70 -28.59 42.86
C SER A 7 29.60 -29.81 42.61
N ASN A 8 29.17 -30.75 41.76
CA ASN A 8 29.89 -31.99 41.47
C ASN A 8 30.56 -31.92 40.08
N PRO A 9 31.90 -32.01 39.98
CA PRO A 9 32.62 -31.93 38.71
C PRO A 9 32.39 -33.14 37.78
N SER A 10 31.75 -34.21 38.26
CA SER A 10 31.47 -35.43 37.50
C SER A 10 30.06 -35.47 36.91
N ILE A 11 29.19 -34.52 37.25
CA ILE A 11 27.81 -34.47 36.76
C ILE A 11 27.59 -33.13 36.05
N HIS A 12 27.16 -33.21 34.79
CA HIS A 12 26.84 -32.04 33.98
C HIS A 12 25.33 -31.84 33.97
N THR A 13 24.85 -30.60 34.14
CA THR A 13 23.46 -30.24 33.84
C THR A 13 23.29 -30.35 32.34
N ARG A 14 22.48 -31.31 31.90
CA ARG A 14 22.22 -31.57 30.48
C ARG A 14 20.89 -30.92 30.09
N ILE A 15 20.89 -30.17 29.00
CA ILE A 15 19.70 -29.62 28.36
C ILE A 15 19.66 -30.24 26.96
N GLY A 16 18.53 -30.85 26.60
CA GLY A 16 18.39 -31.52 25.30
C GLY A 16 19.11 -32.86 25.15
N THR A 17 19.57 -33.48 26.25
CA THR A 17 20.23 -34.80 26.21
C THR A 17 20.04 -35.56 27.52
N TRP A 18 19.71 -36.86 27.44
CA TRP A 18 19.53 -37.73 28.62
C TRP A 18 20.82 -38.51 28.94
N ILE A 19 21.55 -38.98 27.91
CA ILE A 19 22.90 -39.56 27.94
C ILE A 19 23.58 -39.35 26.56
N THR A 20 24.86 -39.72 26.39
CA THR A 20 25.67 -39.46 25.17
C THR A 20 25.04 -39.87 23.84
N SER A 21 24.03 -40.73 23.85
CA SER A 21 23.40 -41.27 22.64
C SER A 21 21.90 -40.96 22.51
N TYR A 22 21.31 -40.22 23.46
CA TYR A 22 19.89 -39.86 23.45
C TYR A 22 19.76 -38.34 23.52
N ASN A 23 19.74 -37.72 22.35
CA ASN A 23 19.61 -36.28 22.17
C ASN A 23 18.18 -35.93 21.73
N PHE A 24 17.73 -34.75 22.14
CA PHE A 24 16.51 -34.16 21.61
C PHE A 24 16.68 -33.93 20.10
N ASN A 25 15.79 -34.51 19.31
CA ASN A 25 15.80 -34.35 17.85
C ASN A 25 14.94 -33.15 17.46
N GLY A 26 15.44 -31.95 17.71
CA GLY A 26 14.76 -30.69 17.42
C GLY A 26 15.60 -29.47 17.84
N LEU A 27 15.04 -28.28 17.64
CA LEU A 27 15.64 -27.02 18.10
C LEU A 27 15.15 -26.72 19.51
N ILE A 28 16.10 -26.38 20.38
CA ILE A 28 15.82 -25.86 21.72
C ILE A 28 16.09 -24.36 21.63
N ASP A 29 15.07 -23.58 21.89
CA ASP A 29 15.15 -22.13 21.92
C ASP A 29 14.54 -21.57 23.20
N GLU A 30 14.95 -20.36 23.57
CA GLU A 30 14.43 -19.59 24.71
C GLU A 30 14.49 -20.29 26.08
N VAL A 31 15.61 -20.99 26.36
CA VAL A 31 15.79 -21.64 27.66
C VAL A 31 16.21 -20.66 28.74
N ARG A 32 15.46 -20.67 29.84
CA ARG A 32 15.67 -19.78 30.97
C ARG A 32 15.61 -20.51 32.30
N ILE A 33 16.66 -20.32 33.10
CA ILE A 33 16.88 -21.03 34.38
C ILE A 33 17.12 -20.01 35.48
N TYR A 34 16.43 -20.18 36.61
CA TYR A 34 16.53 -19.28 37.76
C TYR A 34 17.00 -20.01 39.02
N ASN A 35 17.84 -19.34 39.81
CA ASN A 35 18.27 -19.78 41.13
C ASN A 35 17.37 -19.24 42.26
N GLN A 36 16.19 -18.73 41.92
CA GLN A 36 15.20 -18.16 42.83
C GLN A 36 13.79 -18.52 42.37
N THR A 37 12.89 -18.74 43.32
CA THR A 37 11.46 -18.93 43.03
C THR A 37 10.89 -17.65 42.43
N LYS A 38 10.19 -17.78 41.30
CA LYS A 38 9.49 -16.66 40.64
C LYS A 38 8.04 -16.59 41.12
N SER A 39 7.48 -15.38 41.15
CA SER A 39 6.05 -15.20 41.41
C SER A 39 5.22 -15.72 40.23
N GLU A 40 3.98 -16.11 40.50
CA GLU A 40 3.02 -16.49 39.46
C GLU A 40 2.85 -15.40 38.39
N ALA A 41 2.74 -14.14 38.83
CA ALA A 41 2.64 -12.98 37.94
C ALA A 41 3.87 -12.83 37.03
N TRP A 42 5.07 -13.08 37.56
CA TRP A 42 6.30 -12.99 36.79
C TRP A 42 6.37 -14.11 35.74
N ILE A 43 6.01 -15.35 36.12
CA ILE A 43 5.95 -16.50 35.20
C ILE A 43 4.94 -16.24 34.07
N LYS A 44 3.76 -15.73 34.43
CA LYS A 44 2.70 -15.39 33.47
C LYS A 44 3.14 -14.30 32.51
N ALA A 45 3.77 -13.24 33.02
CA ALA A 45 4.28 -12.16 32.19
C ALA A 45 5.30 -12.66 31.17
N THR A 46 6.29 -13.48 31.58
CA THR A 46 7.28 -14.02 30.64
C THR A 46 6.67 -14.90 29.56
N TYR A 47 5.70 -15.75 29.91
CA TYR A 47 5.01 -16.59 28.93
C TYR A 47 4.27 -15.79 27.86
N GLU A 48 3.62 -14.70 28.26
CA GLU A 48 2.89 -13.83 27.32
C GLU A 48 3.84 -12.94 26.50
N THR A 49 5.01 -12.57 27.02
CA THR A 49 5.98 -11.74 26.28
C THR A 49 6.91 -12.52 25.36
N GLU A 50 7.11 -13.81 25.62
CA GLU A 50 8.00 -14.68 24.83
C GLU A 50 7.26 -15.50 23.76
N ARG A 51 5.94 -15.37 23.71
CA ARG A 51 5.24 -15.64 22.47
C ARG A 51 5.72 -14.61 21.48
N ASP A 52 6.41 -15.08 20.45
CA ASP A 52 6.90 -14.40 19.24
C ASP A 52 5.78 -13.65 18.45
N HIS A 53 4.68 -13.33 19.10
CA HIS A 53 3.45 -12.72 18.61
C HIS A 53 3.12 -11.41 19.36
N LEU A 54 4.10 -10.78 20.01
CA LEU A 54 3.91 -9.42 20.55
C LEU A 54 3.78 -8.36 19.44
N LEU A 55 4.06 -8.72 18.19
CA LEU A 55 3.80 -7.92 17.00
C LEU A 55 3.15 -8.80 15.93
N ALA A 56 1.88 -9.18 16.16
CA ALA A 56 1.04 -9.48 15.00
C ALA A 56 0.80 -8.14 14.31
N PHE A 57 1.53 -7.84 13.24
CA PHE A 57 1.06 -6.89 12.25
C PHE A 57 -0.24 -7.51 11.70
N GLY A 58 -1.37 -7.14 12.30
CA GLY A 58 -2.67 -7.60 11.85
C GLY A 58 -2.97 -7.04 10.47
N SER A 59 -4.15 -7.36 9.94
CA SER A 59 -4.69 -6.74 8.72
C SER A 59 -4.79 -5.20 8.77
N GLU A 60 -4.43 -4.57 9.90
CA GLU A 60 -4.33 -3.13 10.10
C GLU A 60 -3.19 -2.48 9.30
N GLU A 61 -2.21 -3.25 8.80
CA GLU A 61 -1.12 -2.78 7.93
C GLU A 61 -1.35 -3.09 6.43
N SER A 62 -2.61 -3.29 6.02
CA SER A 62 -2.94 -3.49 4.61
C SER A 62 -3.52 -2.20 4.03
N ASN A 63 -2.79 -1.53 3.12
CA ASN A 63 -3.33 -0.45 2.29
C ASN A 63 -3.96 -1.04 1.01
N PRO A 64 -5.28 -1.32 0.97
CA PRO A 64 -5.95 -1.67 -0.27
C PRO A 64 -5.69 -0.64 -1.37
N ALA A 65 -5.70 -1.10 -2.62
CA ALA A 65 -5.58 -0.20 -3.76
C ALA A 65 -6.79 0.76 -3.84
N PRO A 66 -6.61 1.95 -4.43
CA PRO A 66 -7.69 2.89 -4.67
C PRO A 66 -8.86 2.30 -5.44
N ASN A 67 -10.05 2.85 -5.21
CA ASN A 67 -11.19 2.53 -6.05
C ASN A 67 -11.01 3.11 -7.46
N ALA A 68 -11.64 2.46 -8.43
CA ALA A 68 -11.74 3.00 -9.78
C ALA A 68 -12.46 4.36 -9.74
N PRO A 69 -12.01 5.35 -10.53
CA PRO A 69 -12.68 6.65 -10.61
C PRO A 69 -14.16 6.49 -11.00
N SER A 70 -15.00 7.34 -10.42
CA SER A 70 -16.45 7.31 -10.64
C SER A 70 -17.00 8.70 -11.00
N ALA A 71 -18.32 8.80 -11.19
CA ALA A 71 -19.01 10.06 -11.52
C ALA A 71 -18.37 10.80 -12.72
N LEU A 72 -18.03 10.05 -13.78
CA LEU A 72 -17.42 10.60 -14.98
C LEU A 72 -18.33 11.63 -15.63
N GLY A 73 -17.75 12.75 -16.06
CA GLY A 73 -18.49 13.82 -16.69
C GLY A 73 -17.59 14.92 -17.24
N PRO A 74 -18.18 16.08 -17.58
CA PRO A 74 -19.62 16.36 -17.65
C PRO A 74 -20.34 15.46 -18.66
N ALA A 75 -21.68 15.42 -18.61
CA ALA A 75 -22.52 14.59 -19.49
C ALA A 75 -22.17 14.74 -20.99
N ASN A 76 -21.73 15.94 -21.38
CA ASN A 76 -21.38 16.29 -22.75
C ASN A 76 -20.08 15.64 -23.24
N TYR A 77 -19.28 15.06 -22.34
CA TYR A 77 -17.98 14.43 -22.64
C TYR A 77 -17.95 12.95 -22.25
N ILE A 78 -19.13 12.33 -22.09
CA ILE A 78 -19.28 10.90 -21.87
C ILE A 78 -20.23 10.30 -22.91
N ASP A 79 -20.11 8.99 -23.12
CA ASP A 79 -21.03 8.17 -23.90
C ASP A 79 -21.31 8.68 -25.33
N GLY A 80 -20.26 9.09 -26.04
CA GLY A 80 -20.37 9.51 -27.45
C GLY A 80 -21.05 10.86 -27.68
N SER A 81 -21.18 11.67 -26.63
CA SER A 81 -21.71 13.03 -26.72
C SER A 81 -20.83 13.95 -27.60
N TRP A 82 -21.47 14.92 -28.25
CA TRP A 82 -20.79 15.93 -29.06
C TRP A 82 -20.43 17.16 -28.22
N GLY A 83 -19.20 17.65 -28.40
CA GLY A 83 -18.71 18.90 -27.84
C GLY A 83 -18.05 19.77 -28.90
N ASN A 84 -17.97 21.08 -28.65
CA ASN A 84 -17.34 22.08 -29.53
C ASN A 84 -16.26 22.90 -28.78
N ASP A 85 -15.64 22.27 -27.79
CA ASP A 85 -14.60 22.82 -26.93
C ASP A 85 -13.31 22.02 -27.17
N ASN A 86 -12.28 22.69 -27.68
CA ASN A 86 -10.98 22.07 -27.92
C ASN A 86 -10.11 22.00 -26.65
N THR A 87 -10.62 22.48 -25.50
CA THR A 87 -9.99 22.43 -24.18
C THR A 87 -10.94 21.85 -23.11
N PRO A 88 -11.52 20.65 -23.34
CA PRO A 88 -12.56 20.14 -22.46
C PRO A 88 -12.06 19.95 -21.04
N THR A 89 -12.94 20.26 -20.08
CA THR A 89 -12.74 19.95 -18.65
C THR A 89 -13.48 18.68 -18.31
N LEU A 90 -12.72 17.62 -18.02
CA LEU A 90 -13.20 16.30 -17.65
C LEU A 90 -13.31 16.21 -16.12
N GLN A 91 -14.44 15.77 -15.61
CA GLN A 91 -14.78 15.70 -14.20
C GLN A 91 -14.95 14.24 -13.77
N PHE A 92 -14.51 13.91 -12.56
CA PHE A 92 -14.59 12.57 -11.99
C PHE A 92 -14.37 12.62 -10.48
N THR A 93 -14.66 11.52 -9.79
CA THR A 93 -14.44 11.37 -8.34
C THR A 93 -13.39 10.30 -8.07
N GLN A 94 -12.40 10.66 -7.26
CA GLN A 94 -11.37 9.75 -6.74
C GLN A 94 -11.75 9.27 -5.33
N SER A 95 -11.51 8.00 -5.03
CA SER A 95 -11.68 7.47 -3.68
C SER A 95 -10.73 6.31 -3.40
N ASP A 96 -10.51 6.09 -2.12
CA ASP A 96 -9.73 4.99 -1.57
C ASP A 96 -10.55 4.34 -0.43
N PRO A 97 -10.51 3.01 -0.24
CA PRO A 97 -11.14 2.37 0.92
C PRO A 97 -10.69 2.95 2.26
N ASP A 98 -9.46 3.48 2.35
CA ASP A 98 -8.93 4.08 3.56
C ASP A 98 -9.27 5.56 3.66
N SER A 99 -10.05 5.90 4.69
CA SER A 99 -10.50 7.28 4.90
C SER A 99 -9.31 8.17 5.31
N GLY A 100 -9.04 9.20 4.52
CA GLY A 100 -7.97 10.17 4.81
C GLY A 100 -6.73 9.97 3.96
N ASP A 101 -6.66 8.88 3.18
CA ASP A 101 -5.59 8.65 2.23
C ASP A 101 -5.66 9.64 1.07
N THR A 102 -4.49 9.87 0.49
CA THR A 102 -4.35 10.69 -0.72
C THR A 102 -4.16 9.82 -1.94
N VAL A 103 -4.73 10.26 -3.05
CA VAL A 103 -4.73 9.54 -4.33
C VAL A 103 -4.23 10.47 -5.42
N LYS A 104 -3.56 9.94 -6.42
CA LYS A 104 -3.28 10.63 -7.69
C LYS A 104 -4.13 10.00 -8.78
N TYR A 105 -4.39 10.76 -9.84
CA TYR A 105 -5.02 10.23 -11.03
C TYR A 105 -4.05 10.28 -12.21
N ARG A 106 -4.18 9.31 -13.11
CA ARG A 106 -3.64 9.38 -14.46
C ARG A 106 -4.79 9.46 -15.44
N ILE A 107 -4.78 10.47 -16.31
CA ILE A 107 -5.79 10.65 -17.34
C ILE A 107 -5.16 10.56 -18.71
N GLN A 108 -5.83 9.83 -19.60
CA GLN A 108 -5.39 9.58 -20.96
C GLN A 108 -6.50 9.95 -21.93
N ILE A 109 -6.13 10.63 -23.01
CA ILE A 109 -7.02 10.99 -24.12
C ILE A 109 -6.38 10.50 -25.42
N ASP A 110 -7.17 9.87 -26.28
CA ASP A 110 -6.75 9.31 -27.56
C ASP A 110 -7.86 9.55 -28.60
N ASP A 111 -7.52 9.64 -29.88
CA ASP A 111 -8.48 9.77 -30.98
C ASP A 111 -8.99 8.40 -31.47
N SER A 112 -8.51 7.32 -30.86
CA SER A 112 -8.91 5.94 -31.08
C SER A 112 -9.28 5.25 -29.77
N SER A 113 -10.26 4.33 -29.81
CA SER A 113 -10.69 3.59 -28.62
C SER A 113 -9.63 2.61 -28.09
N GLY A 114 -8.55 2.40 -28.84
CA GLY A 114 -7.46 1.50 -28.48
C GLY A 114 -6.40 2.11 -27.57
N PHE A 115 -6.38 3.43 -27.39
CA PHE A 115 -5.36 4.14 -26.61
C PHE A 115 -3.91 3.83 -27.06
N GLY A 116 -3.73 3.59 -28.36
CA GLY A 116 -2.45 3.17 -28.95
C GLY A 116 -1.52 4.32 -29.33
N SER A 117 -2.04 5.56 -29.39
CA SER A 117 -1.31 6.76 -29.79
C SER A 117 -1.88 7.96 -29.06
N LEU A 118 -1.61 8.02 -27.75
CA LEU A 118 -2.18 9.02 -26.86
C LEU A 118 -1.96 10.44 -27.38
N VAL A 119 -2.97 11.28 -27.22
CA VAL A 119 -2.92 12.73 -27.49
C VAL A 119 -2.60 13.49 -26.20
N VAL A 120 -3.07 12.97 -25.07
CA VAL A 120 -2.76 13.46 -23.73
C VAL A 120 -2.53 12.26 -22.82
N ASP A 121 -1.49 12.36 -22.00
CA ASP A 121 -1.24 11.47 -20.87
C ASP A 121 -0.68 12.30 -19.71
N TYR A 122 -1.54 12.60 -18.74
CA TYR A 122 -1.22 13.44 -17.60
C TYR A 122 -1.40 12.67 -16.30
N THR A 123 -0.42 12.76 -15.41
CA THR A 123 -0.49 12.24 -14.04
C THR A 123 -0.50 13.41 -13.06
N SER A 124 -1.47 13.43 -12.14
CA SER A 124 -1.57 14.46 -11.11
C SER A 124 -0.56 14.24 -9.98
N ALA A 125 -0.36 15.25 -9.15
CA ALA A 125 0.16 15.03 -7.81
C ALA A 125 -0.87 14.26 -6.94
N LEU A 126 -0.44 13.83 -5.76
CA LEU A 126 -1.35 13.33 -4.72
C LEU A 126 -2.32 14.45 -4.32
N ILE A 127 -3.60 14.13 -4.31
CA ILE A 127 -4.70 14.98 -3.90
C ILE A 127 -5.54 14.25 -2.84
N ALA A 128 -6.32 15.02 -2.08
CA ALA A 128 -7.35 14.43 -1.25
C ALA A 128 -8.38 13.71 -2.12
N GLN A 129 -8.99 12.66 -1.56
CA GLN A 129 -10.14 11.99 -2.18
C GLN A 129 -11.31 12.96 -2.40
N GLY A 130 -12.15 12.66 -3.39
CA GLY A 130 -13.34 13.44 -3.72
C GLY A 130 -13.43 13.82 -5.20
N ALA A 131 -14.39 14.71 -5.48
CA ALA A 131 -14.61 15.23 -6.83
C ALA A 131 -13.44 16.10 -7.27
N THR A 132 -12.97 15.89 -8.50
CA THR A 132 -11.86 16.61 -9.11
C THR A 132 -12.05 16.69 -10.62
N SER A 133 -11.10 17.34 -11.31
CA SER A 133 -11.14 17.51 -12.75
C SER A 133 -9.76 17.62 -13.38
N PHE A 134 -9.73 17.42 -14.69
CA PHE A 134 -8.61 17.72 -15.57
C PHE A 134 -9.09 18.56 -16.75
N THR A 135 -8.45 19.69 -17.01
CA THR A 135 -8.68 20.49 -18.23
C THR A 135 -7.57 20.24 -19.23
N VAL A 136 -7.92 19.95 -20.49
CA VAL A 136 -6.91 19.81 -21.55
C VAL A 136 -6.09 21.10 -21.67
N GLY A 137 -4.77 20.96 -21.64
CA GLY A 137 -3.85 22.08 -21.68
C GLY A 137 -3.70 22.83 -20.36
N GLN A 138 -4.23 22.31 -19.24
CA GLN A 138 -3.98 22.92 -17.93
C GLN A 138 -2.47 23.01 -17.64
N ALA A 139 -2.07 24.00 -16.85
CA ALA A 139 -0.70 24.15 -16.38
C ALA A 139 -0.23 22.84 -15.71
N THR A 140 1.03 22.46 -15.95
CA THR A 140 1.57 21.19 -15.43
C THR A 140 1.45 21.10 -13.91
N GLY A 141 1.67 22.23 -13.21
CA GLY A 141 1.64 22.31 -11.76
C GLY A 141 2.67 21.36 -11.16
N THR A 142 2.25 20.58 -10.17
CA THR A 142 3.05 19.51 -9.54
C THR A 142 2.79 18.13 -10.16
N GLY A 143 1.95 18.04 -11.21
CA GLY A 143 1.77 16.83 -12.00
C GLY A 143 2.81 16.69 -13.11
N THR A 144 2.55 15.82 -14.07
CA THR A 144 3.46 15.56 -15.19
C THR A 144 2.69 15.15 -16.44
N TYR A 145 3.02 15.77 -17.57
CA TYR A 145 2.64 15.28 -18.89
C TYR A 145 3.70 14.28 -19.39
N THR A 146 3.29 13.04 -19.65
CA THR A 146 4.12 12.08 -20.41
C THR A 146 3.85 12.19 -21.91
N VAL A 147 2.63 12.59 -22.27
CA VAL A 147 2.22 12.98 -23.62
C VAL A 147 1.34 14.22 -23.54
N GLY A 148 1.50 15.12 -24.49
CA GLY A 148 0.84 16.43 -24.49
C GLY A 148 1.63 17.49 -23.72
N SER A 149 1.01 18.66 -23.50
CA SER A 149 1.65 19.78 -22.81
C SER A 149 0.65 20.74 -22.19
N GLU A 150 1.16 21.62 -21.31
CA GLU A 150 0.44 22.83 -20.94
C GLU A 150 0.10 23.67 -22.18
N SER A 151 -1.03 24.40 -22.10
CA SER A 151 -1.62 25.20 -23.17
C SER A 151 -1.97 24.45 -24.47
N GLN A 152 -1.93 23.11 -24.47
CA GLN A 152 -2.38 22.30 -25.61
C GLN A 152 -3.89 22.46 -25.86
N THR A 153 -4.28 22.38 -27.13
CA THR A 153 -5.67 22.20 -27.55
C THR A 153 -5.81 20.88 -28.31
N LEU A 154 -6.99 20.27 -28.26
CA LEU A 154 -7.34 19.13 -29.12
C LEU A 154 -7.63 19.64 -30.53
N SER A 155 -7.12 18.94 -31.54
CA SER A 155 -7.47 19.24 -32.93
C SER A 155 -8.92 18.82 -33.23
N ASP A 156 -9.49 19.32 -34.32
CA ASP A 156 -10.79 18.84 -34.76
C ASP A 156 -10.67 17.38 -35.20
N SER A 157 -11.41 16.49 -34.54
CA SER A 157 -11.46 15.05 -34.81
C SER A 157 -12.89 14.55 -34.79
N ALA A 158 -13.15 13.45 -35.48
CA ALA A 158 -14.47 12.80 -35.47
C ALA A 158 -14.82 12.21 -34.10
N ASN A 159 -13.82 11.74 -33.33
CA ASN A 159 -14.01 11.16 -32.01
C ASN A 159 -12.80 11.38 -31.11
N TYR A 160 -13.05 11.44 -29.80
CA TYR A 160 -12.06 11.33 -28.76
C TYR A 160 -12.55 10.34 -27.70
N TYR A 161 -11.61 9.59 -27.13
CA TYR A 161 -11.81 8.65 -26.04
C TYR A 161 -10.94 9.08 -24.88
N TRP A 162 -11.47 9.05 -23.67
CA TRP A 162 -10.70 9.31 -22.48
C TRP A 162 -10.93 8.24 -21.42
N ARG A 163 -9.90 8.03 -20.60
CA ARG A 163 -9.98 7.18 -19.41
C ARG A 163 -9.17 7.80 -18.30
N VAL A 164 -9.58 7.50 -17.07
CA VAL A 164 -8.90 7.94 -15.86
C VAL A 164 -8.69 6.74 -14.95
N MET A 165 -7.55 6.71 -14.27
CA MET A 165 -7.14 5.68 -13.32
C MET A 165 -6.71 6.33 -12.01
N SER A 166 -7.03 5.70 -10.88
CA SER A 166 -6.54 6.08 -9.55
C SER A 166 -5.28 5.28 -9.21
N GLU A 167 -4.29 5.95 -8.63
CA GLU A 167 -3.12 5.32 -8.00
C GLU A 167 -2.91 5.97 -6.62
N ASP A 168 -2.39 5.23 -5.65
CA ASP A 168 -2.00 5.77 -4.34
C ASP A 168 -0.47 5.83 -4.22
N ASN A 169 0.00 6.10 -3.01
CA ASN A 169 1.40 6.01 -2.63
C ASN A 169 1.66 4.75 -1.79
N SER A 170 1.04 3.62 -2.09
CA SER A 170 1.26 2.42 -1.29
C SER A 170 2.75 2.12 -1.20
N VAL A 171 3.25 2.12 0.04
CA VAL A 171 4.47 1.41 0.36
C VAL A 171 4.13 -0.05 0.12
N ALA A 172 4.59 -0.59 -1.01
CA ALA A 172 4.64 -2.03 -1.20
C ALA A 172 5.46 -2.61 -0.04
N THR A 173 4.80 -3.24 0.92
CA THR A 173 5.43 -4.05 1.96
C THR A 173 5.57 -5.49 1.49
#